data_AF-A0A380GY68-F1
#
_entry.id   AF-A0A380GY68-F1
#
_cell.length_a   1.000
_cell.length_b   1.000
_cell.length_c   1.000
_cell.angle_alpha   90.00
_cell.angle_beta   90.00
_cell.angle_gamma   90.00
#
_symmetry.space_group_name_H-M   'P 1'
#
loop_
_entity.id
_entity.type
_entity.pdbx_description
1 polymer ?
#
loop_
_entity_poly.entity_id
_entity_poly.type
_entity_poly.pdbx_seq_one_letter_code
_entity_poly.pdbx_strand_id
1 'polypeptide(L)'
;MAWCRYQTYRVFVDSPAIRYRTYQKYIKYNEMYHNNQLFLATSPLMENHFTKMLNLDEDQIIRAGYPANMFNKDEFSSFDYHIKQYKGLNAETKVVLYALTFRDYKMNDFFGEAIPDMAKLLEILKKNNILLIVKMHYLVKNDVNYLTAKKLYANHPNILFWDNKKDIYEIFDQIDIGIIDYSSIYYDMLASGVKKFIRNILKIEL
;
A
#
# COMPACT_ATOMS: atom_id res chain seq x y z
N MET A 1 9.85 -4.48 7.59
CA MET A 1 8.99 -5.67 7.73
C MET A 1 7.61 -5.27 7.23
N ALA A 2 7.31 -5.52 5.95
CA ALA A 2 6.05 -5.10 5.33
C ALA A 2 4.95 -6.08 5.72
N TRP A 3 4.11 -5.71 6.68
CA TRP A 3 2.98 -6.53 7.10
C TRP A 3 1.80 -6.24 6.17
N CYS A 4 1.69 -7.04 5.11
CA CYS A 4 0.47 -7.21 4.34
C CYS A 4 -0.13 -8.58 4.70
N ARG A 5 -0.84 -8.63 5.83
CA ARG A 5 -1.85 -9.66 6.12
C ARG A 5 -2.95 -8.98 6.92
N TYR A 6 -3.72 -8.12 6.25
CA TYR A 6 -5.02 -7.74 6.76
C TYR A 6 -5.93 -8.96 6.73
N GLN A 7 -6.36 -9.37 7.92
CA GLN A 7 -7.39 -10.36 8.15
C GLN A 7 -8.71 -9.87 7.56
N THR A 8 -9.05 -10.33 6.36
CA THR A 8 -10.45 -10.53 5.97
C THR A 8 -10.48 -11.77 5.09
N TYR A 9 -11.28 -12.76 5.50
CA TYR A 9 -11.28 -14.17 5.13
C TYR A 9 -10.14 -14.99 5.75
N ARG A 10 -10.46 -15.66 6.87
CA ARG A 10 -9.67 -16.75 7.45
C ARG A 10 -9.61 -17.90 6.42
N VAL A 11 -8.68 -17.84 5.47
CA VAL A 11 -8.07 -19.06 4.97
C VAL A 11 -7.12 -19.49 6.07
N PHE A 12 -7.65 -20.22 7.07
CA PHE A 12 -6.77 -21.04 7.88
C PHE A 12 -6.08 -21.98 6.89
N VAL A 13 -4.77 -21.80 6.72
CA VAL A 13 -3.97 -22.86 6.12
C VAL A 13 -3.96 -23.97 7.16
N ASP A 14 -5.00 -24.79 7.16
CA ASP A 14 -5.21 -25.87 8.12
C ASP A 14 -4.32 -27.07 7.77
N SER A 15 -3.04 -26.80 7.48
CA SER A 15 -2.06 -27.84 7.23
C SER A 15 -1.46 -28.28 8.57
N PRO A 16 -1.67 -29.54 8.99
CA PRO A 16 -1.04 -30.08 10.19
C PRO A 16 0.49 -29.90 10.17
N ALA A 17 1.13 -29.99 9.00
CA ALA A 17 2.56 -29.79 8.84
C ALA A 17 2.99 -28.34 9.11
N ILE A 18 2.22 -27.34 8.65
CA ILE A 18 2.52 -25.92 8.91
C ILE A 18 2.32 -25.59 10.39
N ARG A 19 1.25 -26.10 11.01
CA ARG A 19 1.02 -25.97 12.45
C ARG A 19 2.15 -26.58 13.26
N TYR A 20 2.52 -27.82 12.95
CA TYR A 20 3.62 -28.52 13.61
C TYR A 20 4.93 -27.74 13.53
N ARG A 21 5.33 -27.29 12.34
CA ARG A 21 6.54 -26.47 12.15
C ARG A 21 6.48 -25.14 12.92
N THR A 22 5.32 -24.49 12.93
CA THR A 22 5.13 -23.23 13.65
C THR A 22 5.23 -23.43 15.16
N TYR A 23 4.57 -24.46 15.69
CA TYR A 23 4.64 -24.81 17.11
C TYR A 23 6.03 -25.24 17.54
N GLN A 24 6.71 -26.09 16.76
CA GLN A 24 8.10 -26.47 17.05
C GLN A 24 9.03 -25.26 17.08
N LYS A 25 8.89 -24.33 16.12
CA LYS A 25 9.67 -23.10 16.10
C LYS A 25 9.36 -22.24 17.32
N TYR A 26 8.08 -22.09 17.67
CA TYR A 26 7.68 -21.32 18.84
C TYR A 26 8.22 -21.96 20.11
N ILE A 27 7.94 -23.23 20.38
CA ILE A 27 8.45 -23.95 21.57
C ILE A 27 9.97 -23.87 21.68
N LYS A 28 10.70 -24.05 20.58
CA LYS A 28 12.18 -24.06 20.60
C LYS A 28 12.79 -22.68 20.79
N TYR A 29 12.16 -21.62 20.26
CA TYR A 29 12.79 -20.31 20.16
C TYR A 29 11.98 -19.18 20.82
N ASN A 30 10.88 -19.49 21.53
CA ASN A 30 10.00 -18.47 22.11
C ASN A 30 10.79 -17.54 23.03
N GLU A 31 11.50 -18.09 24.01
CA GLU A 31 12.30 -17.30 24.95
C GLU A 31 13.31 -16.39 24.24
N MET A 32 14.00 -16.92 23.23
CA MET A 32 14.94 -16.13 22.43
C MET A 32 14.24 -15.00 21.67
N TYR A 33 13.09 -15.27 21.03
CA TYR A 33 12.35 -14.22 20.32
C TYR A 33 11.80 -13.19 21.27
N HIS A 34 11.15 -13.63 22.33
CA HIS A 34 10.58 -12.79 23.38
C HIS A 34 11.66 -11.86 23.97
N ASN A 35 12.75 -12.40 24.49
CA ASN A 35 13.78 -11.60 25.16
C ASN A 35 14.54 -10.63 24.23
N ASN A 36 14.37 -10.74 22.92
CA ASN A 36 15.02 -9.88 21.92
C ASN A 36 14.02 -9.12 21.03
N GLN A 37 12.76 -9.03 21.45
CA GLN A 37 11.72 -8.37 20.69
C GLN A 37 11.42 -6.97 21.24
N LEU A 38 11.43 -5.99 20.33
CA LEU A 38 10.82 -4.68 20.52
C LEU A 38 9.76 -4.51 19.44
N PHE A 39 8.64 -3.91 19.79
CA PHE A 39 7.51 -3.72 18.90
C PHE A 39 7.06 -2.27 18.86
N LEU A 40 7.05 -1.67 17.67
CA LEU A 40 6.57 -0.32 17.45
C LEU A 40 5.05 -0.32 17.29
N ALA A 41 4.34 0.36 18.20
CA ALA A 41 2.90 0.55 18.17
C ALA A 41 2.55 2.01 17.84
N THR A 42 1.82 2.21 16.75
CA THR A 42 1.46 3.55 16.23
C THR A 42 0.14 4.09 16.78
N SER A 43 -0.62 3.28 17.51
CA SER A 43 -1.86 3.68 18.19
C SER A 43 -2.26 2.68 19.27
N PRO A 44 -3.10 3.07 20.25
CA PRO A 44 -3.62 2.14 21.25
C PRO A 44 -4.38 0.95 20.67
N LEU A 45 -5.03 1.12 19.51
CA LEU A 45 -5.72 0.04 18.81
C LEU A 45 -4.71 -1.01 18.30
N MET A 46 -3.62 -0.56 17.68
CA MET A 46 -2.56 -1.44 17.19
C MET A 46 -1.82 -2.12 18.34
N GLU A 47 -1.53 -1.37 19.41
CA GLU A 47 -0.93 -1.91 20.63
C GLU A 47 -1.76 -3.08 21.19
N ASN A 48 -3.04 -2.84 21.49
CA ASN A 48 -3.94 -3.87 22.03
C ASN A 48 -4.06 -5.10 21.09
N HIS A 49 -4.07 -4.88 19.78
CA HIS A 49 -4.11 -5.97 18.81
C HIS A 49 -2.83 -6.83 18.85
N PHE A 50 -1.65 -6.20 18.83
CA PHE A 50 -0.38 -6.91 18.72
C PHE A 50 0.15 -7.46 20.03
N THR A 51 -0.10 -6.81 21.17
CA THR A 51 0.25 -7.34 22.50
C THR A 51 -0.31 -8.75 22.69
N LYS A 52 -1.56 -8.98 22.26
CA LYS A 52 -2.21 -10.30 22.34
C LYS A 52 -1.66 -11.29 21.32
N MET A 53 -1.42 -10.85 20.08
CA MET A 53 -0.94 -11.74 19.01
C MET A 53 0.50 -12.19 19.20
N LEU A 54 1.35 -11.32 19.75
CA LEU A 54 2.79 -11.53 19.86
C LEU A 54 3.24 -11.83 21.28
N ASN A 55 2.33 -11.81 22.26
CA ASN A 55 2.63 -11.98 23.69
C ASN A 55 3.72 -11.01 24.14
N LEU A 56 3.45 -9.72 24.00
CA LEU A 56 4.39 -8.64 24.34
C LEU A 56 4.26 -8.23 25.81
N ASP A 57 5.39 -8.00 26.46
CA ASP A 57 5.50 -7.27 27.71
C ASP A 57 5.47 -5.75 27.47
N GLU A 58 5.18 -4.98 28.52
CA GLU A 58 5.03 -3.53 28.42
C GLU A 58 6.33 -2.82 28.01
N ASP A 59 7.48 -3.29 28.50
CA ASP A 59 8.80 -2.75 28.20
C ASP A 59 9.28 -3.08 26.78
N GLN A 60 8.61 -4.01 26.09
CA GLN A 60 8.88 -4.31 24.69
C GLN A 60 8.16 -3.37 23.72
N ILE A 61 7.24 -2.52 24.20
CA ILE A 61 6.39 -1.68 23.35
C ILE A 61 6.99 -0.28 23.21
N ILE A 62 7.33 0.08 21.98
CA ILE A 62 7.74 1.43 21.61
C ILE A 62 6.53 2.16 21.05
N ARG A 63 6.09 3.22 21.74
CA ARG A 63 4.94 4.04 21.33
C ARG A 63 5.43 5.23 20.52
N ALA A 64 5.45 5.10 19.19
CA ALA A 64 5.85 6.14 18.26
C ALA A 64 5.22 5.93 16.87
N GLY A 65 5.27 6.94 16.01
CA GLY A 65 4.88 6.80 14.61
C GLY A 65 5.88 5.95 13.82
N TYR A 66 5.51 5.52 12.61
CA TYR A 66 6.44 4.81 11.74
C TYR A 66 7.56 5.77 11.27
N PRO A 67 8.85 5.41 11.43
CA PRO A 67 9.96 6.24 10.96
C PRO A 67 9.84 6.62 9.47
N ALA A 68 9.31 5.69 8.66
CA ALA A 68 9.05 5.91 7.24
C ALA A 68 8.02 7.02 6.94
N ASN A 69 7.18 7.40 7.91
CA ASN A 69 6.22 8.51 7.77
C ASN A 69 6.66 9.78 8.53
N MET A 70 7.77 9.74 9.27
CA MET A 70 8.17 10.80 10.21
C MET A 70 9.43 11.57 9.80
N PHE A 71 10.08 11.19 8.69
CA PHE A 71 11.28 11.89 8.22
C PHE A 71 10.94 13.29 7.66
N ASN A 72 11.89 14.22 7.78
CA ASN A 72 11.75 15.53 7.17
C ASN A 72 12.03 15.42 5.66
N LYS A 73 10.99 15.59 4.85
CA LYS A 73 11.07 15.52 3.37
C LYS A 73 11.88 16.66 2.76
N ASP A 74 11.96 17.80 3.44
CA ASP A 74 12.77 18.94 2.99
C ASP A 74 14.26 18.70 3.21
N GLU A 75 14.62 17.85 4.19
CA GLU A 75 16.01 17.48 4.48
C GLU A 75 16.45 16.22 3.74
N PHE A 76 15.52 15.28 3.51
CA PHE A 76 15.81 14.02 2.86
C PHE A 76 14.77 13.68 1.79
N SER A 77 15.26 13.49 0.57
CA SER A 77 14.48 12.95 -0.52
C SER A 77 15.36 12.08 -1.42
N SER A 78 14.81 10.96 -1.91
CA SER A 78 15.54 10.03 -2.79
C SER A 78 15.33 10.31 -4.28
N PHE A 79 14.38 11.17 -4.65
CA PHE A 79 14.07 11.58 -6.02
C PHE A 79 13.31 12.90 -6.07
N ASP A 80 13.21 13.56 -7.22
CA ASP A 80 12.33 14.72 -7.36
C ASP A 80 10.85 14.33 -7.15
N TYR A 81 10.36 14.61 -5.95
CA TYR A 81 9.07 14.16 -5.44
C TYR A 81 7.92 15.12 -5.81
N HIS A 82 8.19 16.26 -6.45
CA HIS A 82 7.17 17.23 -6.88
C HIS A 82 6.40 16.76 -8.12
N ILE A 83 5.55 15.75 -7.95
CA ILE A 83 4.85 15.04 -9.04
C ILE A 83 3.99 15.93 -9.95
N LYS A 84 3.38 16.99 -9.41
CA LYS A 84 2.59 17.94 -10.20
C LYS A 84 3.47 18.73 -11.17
N GLN A 85 4.64 19.20 -10.69
CA GLN A 85 5.60 19.94 -11.51
C GLN A 85 6.18 19.05 -12.61
N TYR A 86 6.57 17.82 -12.27
CA TYR A 86 7.02 16.81 -13.23
C TYR A 86 6.01 16.55 -14.36
N LYS A 87 4.71 16.65 -14.06
CA LYS A 87 3.62 16.47 -15.04
C LYS A 87 3.13 17.77 -15.69
N GLY A 88 3.71 18.93 -15.35
CA GLY A 88 3.28 20.24 -15.86
C GLY A 88 1.86 20.62 -15.40
N LEU A 89 1.44 20.15 -14.22
CA LEU A 89 0.11 20.37 -13.65
C LEU A 89 0.13 21.54 -12.67
N ASN A 90 -1.01 22.23 -12.53
CA ASN A 90 -1.16 23.33 -11.60
C ASN A 90 -1.31 22.84 -10.14
N ALA A 91 -1.15 23.75 -9.18
CA ALA A 91 -1.25 23.43 -7.75
C ALA A 91 -2.63 22.87 -7.36
N GLU A 92 -3.70 23.34 -8.02
CA GLU A 92 -5.09 22.94 -7.79
C GLU A 92 -5.43 21.54 -8.30
N THR A 93 -4.54 20.90 -9.07
CA THR A 93 -4.77 19.54 -9.56
C THR A 93 -4.83 18.56 -8.39
N LYS A 94 -5.93 17.82 -8.27
CA LYS A 94 -6.09 16.80 -7.23
C LYS A 94 -5.26 15.57 -7.55
N VAL A 95 -4.54 15.03 -6.58
CA VAL A 95 -3.75 13.80 -6.73
C VAL A 95 -4.50 12.64 -6.09
N VAL A 96 -4.74 11.61 -6.89
CA VAL A 96 -5.42 10.39 -6.46
C VAL A 96 -4.45 9.23 -6.58
N LEU A 97 -4.20 8.50 -5.50
CA LEU A 97 -3.40 7.28 -5.52
C LEU A 97 -4.30 6.05 -5.63
N TYR A 98 -4.11 5.28 -6.69
CA TYR A 98 -4.69 3.96 -6.86
C TYR A 98 -3.65 2.90 -6.50
N ALA A 99 -3.81 2.25 -5.34
CA ALA A 99 -2.84 1.31 -4.77
C ALA A 99 -3.56 0.07 -4.22
N LEU A 100 -3.92 -0.85 -5.12
CA LEU A 100 -4.59 -2.09 -4.76
C LEU A 100 -3.62 -3.20 -4.36
N THR A 101 -4.05 -4.07 -3.46
CA THR A 101 -3.35 -5.29 -3.12
C THR A 101 -3.33 -6.28 -4.27
N PHE A 102 -2.25 -7.05 -4.31
CA PHE A 102 -2.10 -8.16 -5.22
C PHE A 102 -3.13 -9.26 -4.95
N ARG A 103 -3.63 -9.91 -6.01
CA ARG A 103 -4.55 -11.05 -5.91
C ARG A 103 -4.00 -12.22 -6.71
N ASP A 104 -3.60 -13.28 -6.01
CA ASP A 104 -2.92 -14.47 -6.55
C ASP A 104 -3.68 -15.16 -7.70
N TYR A 105 -5.01 -15.03 -7.75
CA TYR A 105 -5.88 -15.79 -8.65
C TYR A 105 -6.25 -15.07 -9.97
N LYS A 106 -5.86 -13.80 -10.17
CA LYS A 106 -6.11 -13.05 -11.43
C LYS A 106 -4.83 -12.38 -11.94
N MET A 107 -3.91 -13.21 -12.45
CA MET A 107 -2.57 -12.77 -12.81
C MET A 107 -2.46 -12.06 -14.18
N ASN A 108 -3.38 -12.33 -15.12
CA ASN A 108 -3.18 -11.97 -16.53
C ASN A 108 -4.08 -10.84 -17.05
N ASP A 109 -5.11 -10.43 -16.31
CA ASP A 109 -6.06 -9.40 -16.75
C ASP A 109 -6.67 -8.57 -15.59
N PHE A 110 -5.91 -8.42 -14.49
CA PHE A 110 -6.41 -7.64 -13.36
C PHE A 110 -6.60 -6.18 -13.74
N PHE A 111 -5.64 -5.61 -14.48
CA PHE A 111 -5.69 -4.20 -14.85
C PHE A 111 -6.82 -3.90 -15.85
N GLY A 112 -7.04 -4.80 -16.82
CA GLY A 112 -8.12 -4.65 -17.81
C GLY A 112 -9.51 -4.75 -17.17
N GLU A 113 -9.72 -5.68 -16.24
CA GLU A 113 -10.97 -5.75 -15.48
C GLU A 113 -11.18 -4.51 -14.60
N ALA A 114 -10.11 -4.00 -13.98
CA ALA A 114 -10.21 -2.89 -13.06
C ALA A 114 -10.37 -1.53 -13.75
N ILE A 115 -9.79 -1.36 -14.94
CA ILE A 115 -9.87 -0.15 -15.77
C ILE A 115 -10.15 -0.56 -17.23
N PRO A 116 -11.42 -0.91 -17.55
CA PRO A 116 -11.77 -1.44 -18.87
C PRO A 116 -11.77 -0.36 -19.97
N ASP A 117 -11.96 0.91 -19.61
CA ASP A 117 -12.03 2.02 -20.55
C ASP A 117 -11.07 3.14 -20.14
N MET A 118 -9.84 3.03 -20.65
CA MET A 118 -8.79 4.04 -20.43
C MET A 118 -9.15 5.39 -21.05
N ALA A 119 -9.78 5.43 -22.23
CA ALA A 119 -10.08 6.69 -22.90
C ALA A 119 -11.09 7.51 -22.08
N LYS A 120 -12.19 6.89 -21.66
CA LYS A 120 -13.18 7.51 -20.79
C LYS A 120 -12.61 7.91 -19.44
N LEU A 121 -11.73 7.09 -18.86
CA LEU A 121 -11.05 7.45 -17.62
C LEU A 121 -10.24 8.75 -17.80
N LEU A 122 -9.42 8.84 -18.84
CA LEU A 122 -8.58 10.02 -19.09
C LEU A 122 -9.42 11.28 -19.34
N GLU A 123 -10.55 11.18 -20.04
CA GLU A 123 -11.49 12.30 -20.20
C GLU A 123 -12.04 12.78 -18.86
N ILE A 124 -12.44 11.86 -17.98
CA ILE A 124 -12.94 12.18 -16.63
C ILE A 124 -11.84 12.83 -15.80
N LEU A 125 -10.62 12.29 -15.81
CA LEU A 125 -9.49 12.83 -15.05
C LEU A 125 -9.15 14.26 -15.49
N LYS A 126 -9.10 14.48 -16.81
CA LYS A 126 -8.86 15.81 -17.39
C LYS A 126 -9.97 16.79 -17.01
N LYS A 127 -11.23 16.41 -17.21
CA LYS A 127 -12.41 17.25 -16.89
C LYS A 127 -12.45 17.70 -15.42
N ASN A 128 -12.00 16.83 -14.51
CA ASN A 128 -12.05 17.10 -13.08
C ASN A 128 -10.73 17.65 -12.50
N ASN A 129 -9.74 17.96 -13.34
CA ASN A 129 -8.40 18.39 -12.92
C ASN A 129 -7.77 17.42 -11.91
N ILE A 130 -7.69 16.14 -12.29
CA ILE A 130 -7.15 15.05 -11.45
C ILE A 130 -5.89 14.45 -12.09
N LEU A 131 -4.87 14.19 -11.28
CA LEU A 131 -3.77 13.28 -11.57
C LEU A 131 -4.04 11.94 -10.87
N LEU A 132 -4.18 10.87 -11.65
CA LEU A 132 -4.26 9.51 -11.12
C LEU A 132 -2.88 8.85 -11.10
N ILE A 133 -2.41 8.47 -9.93
CA ILE A 133 -1.21 7.65 -9.76
C ILE A 133 -1.64 6.19 -9.68
N VAL A 134 -1.15 5.36 -10.59
CA VAL A 134 -1.41 3.92 -10.61
C VAL A 134 -0.19 3.19 -10.05
N LYS A 135 -0.30 2.65 -8.84
CA LYS A 135 0.73 1.83 -8.20
C LYS A 135 0.32 0.36 -8.20
N MET A 136 0.95 -0.43 -9.07
CA MET A 136 0.75 -1.87 -9.13
C MET A 136 1.81 -2.64 -8.34
N HIS A 137 1.40 -3.75 -7.75
CA HIS A 137 2.31 -4.69 -7.09
C HIS A 137 3.32 -5.27 -8.10
N TYR A 138 4.56 -5.52 -7.68
CA TYR A 138 5.63 -5.99 -8.57
C TYR A 138 5.32 -7.36 -9.22
N LEU A 139 4.46 -8.17 -8.61
CA LEU A 139 4.03 -9.46 -9.18
C LEU A 139 3.05 -9.29 -10.35
N VAL A 140 2.40 -8.13 -10.50
CA VAL A 140 1.54 -7.80 -11.65
C VAL A 140 2.36 -7.29 -12.84
N LYS A 141 3.70 -7.36 -12.78
CA LYS A 141 4.61 -6.88 -13.83
C LYS A 141 4.37 -7.51 -15.22
N ASN A 142 3.71 -8.67 -15.27
CA ASN A 142 3.45 -9.39 -16.51
C ASN A 142 2.02 -9.16 -17.06
N ASP A 143 1.19 -8.37 -16.39
CA ASP A 143 -0.15 -8.03 -16.90
C ASP A 143 -0.01 -7.21 -18.19
N VAL A 144 -0.46 -7.80 -19.30
CA VAL A 144 -0.28 -7.25 -20.65
C VAL A 144 -1.04 -5.94 -20.81
N ASN A 145 -2.22 -5.83 -20.19
CA ASN A 145 -3.05 -4.63 -20.25
C ASN A 145 -2.39 -3.48 -19.48
N TYR A 146 -1.83 -3.76 -18.30
CA TYR A 146 -1.04 -2.80 -17.55
C TYR A 146 0.19 -2.33 -18.31
N LEU A 147 0.99 -3.25 -18.86
CA LEU A 147 2.20 -2.91 -19.61
C LEU A 147 1.88 -2.08 -20.86
N THR A 148 0.80 -2.44 -21.57
CA THR A 148 0.33 -1.73 -22.75
C THR A 148 -0.13 -0.33 -22.39
N ALA A 149 -0.97 -0.18 -21.36
CA ALA A 149 -1.42 1.12 -20.87
C ALA A 149 -0.24 1.99 -20.39
N LYS A 150 0.70 1.40 -19.65
CA LYS A 150 1.91 2.10 -19.19
C LYS A 150 2.72 2.66 -20.35
N LYS A 151 2.86 1.92 -21.45
CA LYS A 151 3.57 2.37 -22.65
C LYS A 151 2.80 3.44 -23.42
N LEU A 152 1.52 3.21 -23.70
CA LEU A 152 0.68 4.12 -24.50
C LEU A 152 0.44 5.47 -23.81
N TYR A 153 0.28 5.47 -22.49
CA TYR A 153 -0.10 6.66 -21.72
C TYR A 153 1.02 7.19 -20.82
N ALA A 154 2.27 6.77 -21.02
CA ALA A 154 3.43 7.20 -20.22
C ALA A 154 3.52 8.73 -20.06
N ASN A 155 3.28 9.45 -21.16
CA ASN A 155 3.42 10.90 -21.25
C ASN A 155 2.10 11.65 -21.04
N HIS A 156 1.01 10.98 -20.72
CA HIS A 156 -0.26 11.66 -20.49
C HIS A 156 -0.20 12.45 -19.16
N PRO A 157 -0.66 13.72 -19.12
CA PRO A 157 -0.49 14.59 -17.94
C PRO A 157 -1.31 14.11 -16.74
N ASN A 158 -2.53 13.63 -16.94
CA ASN A 158 -3.45 13.22 -15.87
C ASN A 158 -3.24 11.79 -15.33
N ILE A 159 -2.24 11.04 -15.78
CA ILE A 159 -1.95 9.71 -15.25
C ILE A 159 -0.44 9.50 -15.05
N LEU A 160 -0.09 8.86 -13.94
CA LEU A 160 1.28 8.49 -13.61
C LEU A 160 1.32 7.02 -13.19
N PHE A 161 1.98 6.18 -13.99
CA PHE A 161 2.30 4.82 -13.58
C PHE A 161 3.49 4.85 -12.64
N TRP A 162 3.29 4.46 -11.38
CA TRP A 162 4.31 4.55 -10.34
C TRP A 162 5.53 3.68 -10.66
N ASP A 163 6.72 4.26 -10.51
CA ASP A 163 7.97 3.50 -10.54
C ASP A 163 8.22 2.91 -9.15
N ASN A 164 8.16 1.58 -9.03
CA ASN A 164 8.37 0.89 -7.75
C ASN A 164 9.80 1.03 -7.20
N LYS A 165 10.74 1.62 -7.96
CA LYS A 165 12.06 2.04 -7.44
C LYS A 165 12.00 3.32 -6.61
N LYS A 166 10.99 4.16 -6.82
CA LYS A 166 10.76 5.40 -6.06
C LYS A 166 9.96 5.10 -4.80
N ASP A 167 10.35 5.72 -3.70
CA ASP A 167 9.63 5.58 -2.45
C ASP A 167 8.30 6.33 -2.51
N ILE A 168 7.20 5.61 -2.33
CA ILE A 168 5.85 6.19 -2.37
C ILE A 168 5.57 7.07 -1.15
N TYR A 169 6.27 6.84 -0.04
CA TYR A 169 6.08 7.59 1.21
C TYR A 169 6.46 9.07 1.06
N GLU A 170 7.42 9.36 0.18
CA GLU A 170 7.86 10.73 -0.14
C GLU A 170 6.75 11.59 -0.76
N ILE A 171 5.69 11.00 -1.32
CA ILE A 171 4.58 11.76 -1.94
C ILE A 171 3.25 11.70 -1.17
N PHE A 172 3.19 11.06 0.01
CA PHE A 172 1.91 10.89 0.73
C PHE A 172 1.24 12.21 1.12
N ASP A 173 2.01 13.24 1.42
CA ASP A 173 1.55 14.61 1.72
C ASP A 173 0.98 15.34 0.50
N GLN A 174 1.27 14.85 -0.71
CA GLN A 174 0.71 15.37 -1.95
C GLN A 174 -0.57 14.64 -2.39
N ILE A 175 -0.95 13.55 -1.73
CA ILE A 175 -2.11 12.74 -2.09
C ILE A 175 -3.38 13.30 -1.43
N ASP A 176 -4.36 13.67 -2.26
CA ASP A 176 -5.67 14.12 -1.78
C ASP A 176 -6.60 12.95 -1.45
N ILE A 177 -6.54 11.87 -2.24
CA ILE A 177 -7.45 10.72 -2.15
C ILE A 177 -6.70 9.41 -2.36
N GLY A 178 -6.88 8.44 -1.47
CA GLY A 178 -6.45 7.05 -1.66
C GLY A 178 -7.57 6.14 -2.15
N ILE A 179 -7.44 5.57 -3.35
CA ILE A 179 -8.24 4.43 -3.82
C ILE A 179 -7.48 3.15 -3.46
N ILE A 180 -7.98 2.44 -2.45
CA ILE A 180 -7.30 1.33 -1.78
C ILE A 180 -8.28 0.20 -1.49
N ASP A 181 -7.78 -1.00 -1.16
CA ASP A 181 -8.60 -2.15 -0.79
C ASP A 181 -8.31 -2.63 0.65
N TYR A 182 -7.48 -3.65 0.84
CA TYR A 182 -7.12 -4.25 2.14
C TYR A 182 -5.63 -4.01 2.47
N SER A 183 -5.02 -3.02 1.83
CA SER A 183 -3.61 -2.71 1.97
C SER A 183 -3.31 -2.00 3.30
N SER A 184 -2.21 -2.39 3.95
CA SER A 184 -1.68 -1.69 5.12
C SER A 184 -1.22 -0.26 4.83
N ILE A 185 -0.98 0.08 3.55
CA ILE A 185 -0.64 1.45 3.12
C ILE A 185 -1.69 2.49 3.55
N TYR A 186 -2.92 2.06 3.83
CA TYR A 186 -3.97 2.89 4.38
C TYR A 186 -3.52 3.64 5.64
N TYR A 187 -2.89 2.91 6.58
CA TYR A 187 -2.49 3.47 7.87
C TYR A 187 -1.34 4.47 7.70
N ASP A 188 -0.43 4.21 6.77
CA ASP A 188 0.69 5.11 6.46
C ASP A 188 0.20 6.41 5.80
N MET A 189 -0.73 6.30 4.84
CA MET A 189 -1.38 7.45 4.23
C MET A 189 -2.18 8.27 5.24
N LEU A 190 -2.92 7.60 6.13
CA LEU A 190 -3.67 8.25 7.20
C LEU A 190 -2.74 8.99 8.16
N ALA A 191 -1.64 8.35 8.58
CA ALA A 191 -0.63 8.96 9.44
C ALA A 191 0.05 10.16 8.77
N SER A 192 0.21 10.11 7.44
CA SER A 192 0.78 11.19 6.63
C SER A 192 -0.23 12.31 6.30
N GLY A 193 -1.46 12.25 6.84
CA GLY A 193 -2.45 13.32 6.73
C GLY A 193 -3.44 13.20 5.57
N VAL A 194 -3.46 12.09 4.82
CA VAL A 194 -4.48 11.84 3.80
C VAL A 194 -5.84 11.61 4.48
N LYS A 195 -6.85 12.39 4.07
CA LYS A 195 -8.16 12.42 4.76
C LYS A 195 -9.28 11.70 4.01
N LYS A 196 -9.12 11.43 2.71
CA LYS A 196 -10.18 10.90 1.85
C LYS A 196 -9.75 9.58 1.26
N PHE A 197 -10.63 8.59 1.37
CA PHE A 197 -10.37 7.25 0.87
C PHE A 197 -11.60 6.69 0.16
N ILE A 198 -11.35 5.94 -0.91
CA ILE A 198 -12.35 5.16 -1.62
C ILE A 198 -11.92 3.70 -1.50
N ARG A 199 -12.76 2.89 -0.86
CA ARG A 199 -12.51 1.47 -0.74
C ARG A 199 -12.94 0.75 -2.02
N ASN A 200 -11.99 0.15 -2.72
CA ASN A 200 -12.25 -0.68 -3.87
C ASN A 200 -12.53 -2.13 -3.45
N ILE A 201 -13.77 -2.57 -3.66
CA ILE A 201 -14.20 -3.95 -3.44
C ILE A 201 -14.40 -4.59 -4.82
N LEU A 202 -13.31 -4.88 -5.53
CA LEU A 202 -13.39 -5.74 -6.72
C LEU A 202 -13.99 -7.08 -6.29
N LYS A 203 -15.11 -7.48 -6.90
CA LYS A 203 -15.84 -8.72 -6.58
C LYS A 203 -14.86 -9.88 -6.54
N ILE A 204 -14.76 -10.52 -5.38
CA ILE A 204 -14.19 -11.86 -5.24
C ILE A 204 -15.35 -12.77 -5.59
N GLU A 205 -15.39 -13.30 -6.81
CA GLU A 205 -16.23 -14.48 -7.05
C GLU A 205 -15.60 -15.62 -6.25
N LEU A 206 -16.38 -16.12 -5.29
CA LEU A 206 -16.08 -17.30 -4.47
C LEU A 206 -16.39 -18.57 -5.26
#